data_AF-A0A7S2YIY4-F1
#
_entry.id   AF-A0A7S2YIY4-F1
#
_cell.length_a   1.000
_cell.length_b   1.000
_cell.length_c   1.000
_cell.angle_alpha   90.00
_cell.angle_beta   90.00
_cell.angle_gamma   90.00
#
_symmetry.space_group_name_H-M   'P 1'
#
loop_
_entity.id
_entity.type
_entity.pdbx_description
1 polymer ?
#
loop_
_entity_poly.entity_id
_entity_poly.type
_entity_poly.pdbx_seq_one_letter_code
_entity_poly.pdbx_strand_id
1 'polypeptide(L)'
;GSVLGVLLVSSVGHNGGVEAFVNLHRLSKPNGRPLATLLPVPSRHHHCRWARILGQPGTFLEYCCRTTTTARSMSLIPLTVEEVAELISVDTTPTASQYMAYWGRTPRERYSRLVETFLTSILGMVLTYCLSFVLGGFVATILGTVFLFWGVFTPQLQAVQRNWEFLGGRPLVDALEDNGDKDARRGWFPEPPSRGLCGSLFLGRLDDLCVVEYAGASSEEEFDLQDFADYTMETDELEQYTGNPYLLRVRLADLQGRQLQVHARLSEEYLDLEPDMEVVSLLLSKSKRFDQLAALSDIFVPAVQTYIGDYPYLHRNGIENLLAEDDEIWNALQQEAGGAPEVE
;
A
#
# COMPACT_ATOMS: atom_id res chain seq x y z
N GLY A 1 37.21 27.11 -2.54
CA GLY A 1 36.30 25.99 -2.77
C GLY A 1 35.17 26.13 -1.80
N SER A 2 34.06 26.70 -2.24
CA SER A 2 32.93 27.06 -1.39
C SER A 2 31.82 26.05 -1.64
N VAL A 3 31.42 25.37 -0.57
CA VAL A 3 30.34 24.37 -0.56
C VAL A 3 29.03 25.11 -0.77
N LEU A 4 28.41 24.90 -1.93
CA LEU A 4 27.10 25.42 -2.26
C LEU A 4 26.06 24.48 -1.62
N GLY A 5 25.54 24.87 -0.46
CA GLY A 5 24.38 24.23 0.15
C GLY A 5 23.14 24.62 -0.65
N VAL A 6 22.59 23.69 -1.43
CA VAL A 6 21.30 23.84 -2.08
C VAL A 6 20.23 23.71 -1.01
N LEU A 7 19.66 24.85 -0.62
CA LEU A 7 18.48 24.95 0.23
C LEU A 7 17.26 24.58 -0.64
N LEU A 8 16.83 23.33 -0.57
CA LEU A 8 15.52 22.92 -1.05
C LEU A 8 14.48 23.55 -0.12
N VAL A 9 13.82 24.60 -0.62
CA VAL A 9 12.62 25.15 0.01
C VAL A 9 11.52 24.10 -0.17
N SER A 10 11.23 23.38 0.92
CA SER A 10 10.07 22.51 1.00
C SER A 10 8.82 23.38 0.92
N SER A 11 8.11 23.30 -0.20
CA SER A 11 6.73 23.79 -0.27
C SER A 11 5.91 22.89 0.63
N VAL A 12 5.45 23.43 1.76
CA VAL A 12 4.51 22.78 2.66
C VAL A 12 3.17 22.71 1.93
N GLY A 13 2.99 21.66 1.13
CA GLY A 13 1.68 21.22 0.70
C GLY A 13 0.97 20.61 1.89
N HIS A 14 -0.09 21.27 2.37
CA HIS A 14 -1.13 20.61 3.14
C HIS A 14 -1.66 19.44 2.29
N ASN A 15 -1.26 18.22 2.61
CA ASN A 15 -1.83 17.01 2.06
C ASN A 15 -2.16 16.11 3.25
N GLY A 16 -3.44 15.74 3.34
CA GLY A 16 -3.93 14.74 4.28
C GLY A 16 -3.02 13.52 4.25
N GLY A 17 -2.42 13.25 5.40
CA GLY A 17 -1.72 12.01 5.64
C GLY A 17 -2.75 10.90 5.72
N VAL A 18 -2.51 9.80 5.01
CA VAL A 18 -3.23 8.55 5.23
C VAL A 18 -2.79 8.04 6.61
N GLU A 19 -3.59 8.29 7.63
CA GLU A 19 -3.47 7.62 8.92
C GLU A 19 -4.12 6.24 8.80
N ALA A 20 -3.32 5.24 8.43
CA ALA A 20 -3.71 3.84 8.57
C ALA A 20 -3.66 3.47 10.06
N PHE A 21 -4.78 3.63 10.77
CA PHE A 21 -4.93 3.10 12.11
C PHE A 21 -5.24 1.60 12.03
N VAL A 22 -4.22 0.77 12.21
CA VAL A 22 -4.43 -0.65 12.51
C VAL A 22 -4.85 -0.75 13.98
N ASN A 23 -6.16 -0.73 14.23
CA ASN A 23 -6.71 -0.95 15.56
C ASN A 23 -6.77 -2.46 15.82
N LEU A 24 -5.64 -3.07 16.21
CA LEU A 24 -5.58 -4.45 16.68
C LEU A 24 -6.25 -4.53 18.07
N HIS A 25 -7.58 -4.53 18.10
CA HIS A 25 -8.33 -4.77 19.33
C HIS A 25 -8.21 -6.25 19.73
N ARG A 26 -7.13 -6.57 20.46
CA ARG A 26 -7.02 -7.81 21.22
C ARG A 26 -7.95 -7.70 22.42
N LEU A 27 -9.08 -8.40 22.38
CA LEU A 27 -9.97 -8.58 23.53
C LEU A 27 -9.17 -9.11 24.74
N SER A 28 -8.90 -8.25 25.72
CA SER A 28 -8.37 -8.62 27.02
C SER A 28 -9.34 -8.11 28.09
N LYS A 29 -10.09 -9.03 28.70
CA LYS A 29 -10.83 -8.74 29.94
C LYS A 29 -9.84 -8.40 31.08
N PRO A 30 -10.24 -7.54 32.03
CA PRO A 30 -9.34 -7.00 33.04
C PRO A 30 -9.22 -7.95 34.22
N ASN A 31 -8.00 -8.25 34.66
CA ASN A 31 -7.70 -8.41 36.07
C ASN A 31 -6.21 -8.28 36.32
N GLY A 32 -5.88 -7.39 37.27
CA GLY A 32 -4.54 -6.90 37.47
C GLY A 32 -3.64 -7.77 38.35
N ARG A 33 -2.35 -7.53 38.11
CA ARG A 33 -1.21 -7.39 39.05
C ARG A 33 0.00 -8.28 38.73
N PRO A 34 1.22 -7.80 39.04
CA PRO A 34 2.43 -8.07 38.27
C PRO A 34 3.51 -8.87 39.03
N LEU A 35 4.63 -9.10 38.32
CA LEU A 35 5.95 -9.65 38.72
C LEU A 35 6.06 -11.17 38.93
N ALA A 36 6.84 -11.85 38.08
CA ALA A 36 8.18 -12.37 38.43
C ALA A 36 8.83 -13.16 37.28
N THR A 37 10.11 -12.88 37.07
CA THR A 37 11.07 -13.59 36.19
C THR A 37 11.54 -14.89 36.85
N LEU A 38 11.70 -15.98 36.09
CA LEU A 38 12.90 -16.85 35.99
C LEU A 38 12.60 -18.32 35.59
N LEU A 39 13.11 -18.67 34.39
CA LEU A 39 13.90 -19.87 34.03
C LEU A 39 13.29 -21.29 33.89
N PRO A 40 13.92 -22.15 33.06
CA PRO A 40 13.30 -23.26 32.33
C PRO A 40 13.56 -24.63 32.99
N VAL A 41 12.78 -25.63 32.55
CA VAL A 41 13.02 -27.05 32.86
C VAL A 41 12.95 -27.87 31.56
N PRO A 42 13.91 -28.79 31.30
CA PRO A 42 14.02 -29.56 30.06
C PRO A 42 13.39 -30.96 30.17
N SER A 43 13.31 -31.64 29.02
CA SER A 43 13.12 -33.08 28.76
C SER A 43 11.99 -33.28 27.73
N ARG A 44 12.04 -34.19 26.75
CA ARG A 44 12.64 -35.52 26.71
C ARG A 44 12.74 -35.97 25.24
N HIS A 45 13.72 -36.84 24.98
CA HIS A 45 14.01 -37.52 23.73
C HIS A 45 12.81 -38.17 23.03
N HIS A 46 12.82 -38.21 21.69
CA HIS A 46 12.62 -39.44 20.94
C HIS A 46 13.47 -39.49 19.66
N HIS A 47 14.20 -40.59 19.53
CA HIS A 47 14.96 -41.04 18.38
C HIS A 47 14.05 -41.42 17.19
N CYS A 48 14.50 -41.16 15.96
CA CYS A 48 14.31 -42.02 14.78
C CYS A 48 15.37 -41.64 13.73
N ARG A 49 16.52 -42.31 13.72
CA ARG A 49 16.89 -43.45 12.85
C ARG A 49 16.77 -43.19 11.34
N TRP A 50 17.95 -42.97 10.78
CA TRP A 50 18.42 -43.18 9.42
C TRP A 50 17.73 -44.30 8.62
N ALA A 51 17.41 -44.00 7.36
CA ALA A 51 17.48 -44.96 6.26
C ALA A 51 18.02 -44.25 4.99
N ARG A 52 19.15 -44.75 4.49
CA ARG A 52 19.83 -44.39 3.25
C ARG A 52 19.77 -45.64 2.38
N ILE A 53 19.13 -45.59 1.20
CA ILE A 53 19.27 -46.58 0.12
C ILE A 53 19.35 -45.82 -1.23
N LEU A 54 20.19 -46.36 -2.11
CA LEU A 54 20.82 -45.81 -3.32
C LEU A 54 20.06 -46.12 -4.63
N GLY A 55 20.20 -45.23 -5.63
CA GLY A 55 20.20 -45.46 -7.11
C GLY A 55 18.85 -45.80 -7.76
N GLN A 56 18.44 -45.34 -8.96
CA GLN A 56 19.10 -44.80 -10.15
C GLN A 56 17.99 -44.17 -11.09
N PRO A 57 18.32 -43.60 -12.28
CA PRO A 57 17.74 -42.34 -12.77
C PRO A 57 16.61 -42.48 -13.81
N GLY A 58 15.90 -41.36 -14.03
CA GLY A 58 15.23 -41.07 -15.30
C GLY A 58 13.72 -41.24 -15.28
N THR A 59 13.02 -40.20 -14.84
CA THR A 59 11.70 -39.80 -15.37
C THR A 59 11.50 -38.35 -14.96
N PHE A 60 11.26 -37.49 -15.96
CA PHE A 60 10.89 -36.09 -15.79
C PHE A 60 9.59 -36.05 -14.96
N LEU A 61 9.71 -35.75 -13.67
CA LEU A 61 8.59 -35.38 -12.84
C LEU A 61 8.53 -33.85 -12.85
N GLU A 62 7.55 -33.36 -13.58
CA GLU A 62 6.62 -32.32 -13.14
C GLU A 62 6.93 -31.85 -11.70
N TYR A 63 7.57 -30.68 -11.59
CA TYR A 63 7.67 -29.98 -10.33
C TYR A 63 6.28 -29.40 -10.01
N CYS A 64 5.34 -30.25 -9.60
CA CYS A 64 4.35 -29.82 -8.62
C CYS A 64 5.13 -29.57 -7.34
N CYS A 65 5.62 -28.35 -7.19
CA CYS A 65 6.12 -27.88 -5.91
C CYS A 65 4.91 -27.81 -4.97
N ARG A 66 4.61 -28.95 -4.33
CA ARG A 66 3.81 -29.00 -3.10
C ARG A 66 4.60 -28.22 -2.06
N THR A 67 4.35 -26.92 -2.02
CA THR A 67 4.71 -26.07 -0.89
C THR A 67 4.04 -26.68 0.34
N THR A 68 4.87 -27.14 1.27
CA THR A 68 4.47 -27.52 2.61
C THR A 68 3.69 -26.38 3.25
N THR A 69 2.37 -26.56 3.31
CA THR A 69 1.39 -25.67 3.92
C THR A 69 1.60 -25.63 5.44
N THR A 70 2.52 -24.79 5.91
CA THR A 70 2.45 -24.22 7.26
C THR A 70 1.31 -23.21 7.24
N ALA A 71 0.09 -23.67 7.54
CA ALA A 71 -1.16 -22.92 7.72
C ALA A 71 -1.03 -21.39 7.58
N ARG A 72 -0.83 -20.92 6.35
CA ARG A 72 -1.04 -19.53 5.97
C ARG A 72 -2.53 -19.46 5.64
N SER A 73 -3.21 -18.62 6.41
CA SER A 73 -4.54 -18.08 6.14
C SER A 73 -4.87 -18.04 4.64
N MET A 74 -5.99 -18.62 4.20
CA MET A 74 -6.36 -18.57 2.77
C MET A 74 -6.61 -17.14 2.26
N SER A 75 -6.91 -16.19 3.16
CA SER A 75 -7.01 -14.76 2.84
C SER A 75 -5.69 -14.00 2.64
N LEU A 76 -4.53 -14.58 2.96
CA LEU A 76 -3.22 -13.96 2.64
C LEU A 76 -2.39 -14.87 1.76
N ILE A 77 -2.26 -14.50 0.50
CA ILE A 77 -1.43 -15.20 -0.47
C ILE A 77 -0.06 -14.52 -0.49
N PRO A 78 1.00 -15.17 0.02
CA PRO A 78 2.34 -14.61 -0.04
C PRO A 78 2.80 -14.53 -1.50
N LEU A 79 3.32 -13.37 -1.90
CA LEU A 79 3.83 -13.15 -3.25
C LEU A 79 5.37 -13.14 -3.25
N THR A 80 5.97 -13.48 -4.38
CA THR A 80 7.41 -13.28 -4.59
C THR A 80 7.73 -11.82 -4.86
N VAL A 81 9.00 -11.45 -4.77
CA VAL A 81 9.48 -10.08 -5.03
C VAL A 81 9.18 -9.68 -6.46
N GLU A 82 9.30 -10.60 -7.43
CA GLU A 82 9.00 -10.34 -8.83
C GLU A 82 7.51 -10.06 -9.04
N GLU A 83 6.63 -10.90 -8.46
CA GLU A 83 5.18 -10.70 -8.54
C GLU A 83 4.77 -9.37 -7.88
N VAL A 84 5.31 -9.08 -6.70
CA VAL A 84 5.06 -7.81 -6.02
C VAL A 84 5.55 -6.63 -6.86
N ALA A 85 6.74 -6.73 -7.46
CA ALA A 85 7.30 -5.67 -8.30
C ALA A 85 6.50 -5.44 -9.58
N GLU A 86 5.90 -6.49 -10.16
CA GLU A 86 5.04 -6.39 -11.34
C GLU A 86 3.67 -5.77 -11.00
N LEU A 87 3.14 -6.07 -9.82
CA LEU A 87 1.85 -5.57 -9.36
C LEU A 87 1.91 -4.12 -8.84
N ILE A 88 3.08 -3.64 -8.42
CA ILE A 88 3.24 -2.26 -7.94
C ILE A 88 3.79 -1.33 -9.02
N SER A 89 3.24 -0.12 -9.07
CA SER A 89 3.75 1.00 -9.88
C SER A 89 4.95 1.70 -9.24
N VAL A 90 5.90 0.96 -8.67
CA VAL A 90 7.09 1.53 -8.01
C VAL A 90 8.27 1.72 -8.97
N ASP A 91 8.09 1.35 -10.24
CA ASP A 91 9.07 1.65 -11.26
C ASP A 91 9.34 3.16 -11.40
N THR A 92 10.52 3.47 -11.93
CA THR A 92 10.99 4.86 -12.12
C THR A 92 10.16 5.65 -13.14
N THR A 93 9.33 4.97 -13.92
CA THR A 93 8.40 5.58 -14.87
C THR A 93 7.00 5.61 -14.28
N PRO A 94 6.44 6.81 -13.99
CA PRO A 94 5.10 6.92 -13.42
C PRO A 94 4.06 6.41 -14.41
N THR A 95 3.06 5.70 -13.89
CA THR A 95 1.93 5.21 -14.69
C THR A 95 1.00 6.37 -15.05
N ALA A 96 0.23 6.23 -16.13
CA ALA A 96 -0.76 7.24 -16.55
C ALA A 96 -1.75 7.58 -15.42
N SER A 97 -2.17 6.60 -14.62
CA SER A 97 -3.03 6.79 -13.45
C SER A 97 -2.37 7.67 -12.37
N GLN A 98 -1.08 7.45 -12.08
CA GLN A 98 -0.31 8.27 -11.14
C GLN A 98 -0.15 9.70 -11.64
N TYR A 99 0.04 9.87 -12.96
CA TYR A 99 0.11 11.18 -13.59
C TYR A 99 -1.21 11.94 -13.46
N MET A 100 -2.34 11.27 -13.67
CA MET A 100 -3.67 11.85 -13.48
C MET A 100 -3.94 12.21 -12.01
N ALA A 101 -3.50 11.37 -11.07
CA ALA A 101 -3.61 11.66 -9.64
C ALA A 101 -2.81 12.91 -9.24
N TYR A 102 -1.62 13.12 -9.84
CA TYR A 102 -0.80 14.32 -9.60
C TYR A 102 -1.49 15.61 -10.07
N TRP A 103 -2.01 15.62 -11.30
CA TRP A 103 -2.66 16.81 -11.85
C TRP A 103 -3.97 17.15 -11.16
N GLY A 104 -4.54 16.21 -10.41
CA GLY A 104 -5.78 16.38 -9.67
C GLY A 104 -6.96 15.74 -10.40
N ARG A 105 -7.92 15.27 -9.61
CA ARG A 105 -9.11 14.59 -10.13
C ARG A 105 -10.12 15.61 -10.63
N THR A 106 -10.26 16.74 -9.94
CA THR A 106 -11.22 17.81 -10.29
C THR A 106 -10.61 18.87 -11.22
N PRO A 107 -11.41 19.57 -12.04
CA PRO A 107 -10.91 20.67 -12.87
C PRO A 107 -10.26 21.77 -12.04
N ARG A 108 -10.80 22.07 -10.85
CA ARG A 108 -10.27 23.09 -9.93
C ARG A 108 -8.84 22.77 -9.49
N GLU A 109 -8.57 21.53 -9.12
CA GLU A 109 -7.22 21.08 -8.75
C GLU A 109 -6.27 21.17 -9.94
N ARG A 110 -6.71 20.73 -11.13
CA ARG A 110 -5.91 20.82 -12.36
C ARG A 110 -5.51 22.25 -12.67
N TYR A 111 -6.45 23.20 -12.59
CA TYR A 111 -6.12 24.63 -12.77
C TYR A 111 -5.17 25.14 -11.71
N SER A 112 -5.38 24.78 -10.43
CA SER A 112 -4.48 25.17 -9.34
C SER A 112 -3.05 24.68 -9.58
N ARG A 113 -2.88 23.40 -9.94
CA ARG A 113 -1.57 22.81 -10.28
C ARG A 113 -0.93 23.41 -11.52
N LEU A 114 -1.71 23.71 -12.55
CA LEU A 114 -1.22 24.39 -13.75
C LEU A 114 -0.71 25.81 -13.44
N VAL A 115 -1.44 26.56 -12.61
CA VAL A 115 -1.00 27.90 -12.18
C VAL A 115 0.23 27.80 -11.29
N GLU A 116 0.27 26.86 -10.35
CA GLU A 116 1.43 26.61 -9.48
C GLU A 116 2.69 26.32 -10.32
N THR A 117 2.61 25.34 -11.23
CA THR A 117 3.73 24.95 -12.10
C THR A 117 4.17 26.11 -13.01
N PHE A 118 3.23 26.86 -13.57
CA PHE A 118 3.53 28.04 -14.40
C PHE A 118 4.25 29.14 -13.61
N LEU A 119 3.76 29.47 -12.42
CA LEU A 119 4.37 30.49 -11.55
C LEU A 119 5.76 30.06 -11.10
N THR A 120 5.94 28.80 -10.72
CA THR A 120 7.26 28.25 -10.35
C THR A 120 8.23 28.30 -11.53
N SER A 121 7.79 27.98 -12.75
CA SER A 121 8.62 28.10 -13.95
C SER A 121 9.04 29.54 -14.24
N ILE A 122 8.12 30.51 -14.17
CA ILE A 122 8.47 31.93 -14.38
C ILE A 122 9.44 32.42 -13.31
N LEU A 123 9.14 32.15 -12.03
CA LEU A 123 9.98 32.59 -10.93
C LEU A 123 11.37 31.95 -11.01
N GLY A 124 11.44 30.66 -11.32
CA GLY A 124 12.69 29.92 -11.52
C GLY A 124 13.51 30.47 -12.69
N MET A 125 12.86 30.86 -13.80
CA MET A 125 13.52 31.49 -14.94
C MET A 125 14.09 32.87 -14.59
N VAL A 126 13.34 33.71 -13.87
CA VAL A 126 13.83 35.02 -13.40
C VAL A 126 14.99 34.86 -12.43
N LEU A 127 14.88 33.93 -11.47
CA LEU A 127 15.95 33.62 -10.53
C LEU A 127 17.21 33.17 -11.26
N THR A 128 17.05 32.31 -12.25
CA THR A 128 18.18 31.76 -13.00
C THR A 128 18.85 32.81 -13.89
N TYR A 129 18.07 33.72 -14.47
CA TYR A 129 18.60 34.90 -15.16
C TYR A 129 19.47 35.75 -14.22
N CYS A 130 19.00 36.04 -13.01
CA CYS A 130 19.81 36.75 -12.01
C CYS A 130 21.07 35.97 -11.60
N LEU A 131 20.96 34.65 -11.45
CA LEU A 131 22.08 33.78 -11.06
C LEU A 131 23.18 33.71 -12.13
N SER A 132 22.82 33.96 -13.39
CA SER A 132 23.77 34.00 -14.51
C SER A 132 24.87 35.05 -14.33
N PHE A 133 24.59 36.16 -13.62
CA PHE A 133 25.58 37.21 -13.32
C PHE A 133 26.64 36.76 -12.31
N VAL A 134 26.31 35.78 -11.46
CA VAL A 134 27.18 35.32 -10.37
C VAL A 134 27.93 34.04 -10.76
N LEU A 135 27.22 33.05 -11.31
CA LEU A 135 27.75 31.70 -11.58
C LEU A 135 28.16 31.49 -13.05
N GLY A 136 27.84 32.44 -13.93
CA GLY A 136 28.09 32.36 -15.37
C GLY A 136 26.93 31.76 -16.17
N GLY A 137 26.93 32.00 -17.48
CA GLY A 137 25.82 31.66 -18.38
C GLY A 137 25.56 30.15 -18.55
N PHE A 138 26.60 29.31 -18.44
CA PHE A 138 26.45 27.86 -18.63
C PHE A 138 25.59 27.22 -17.53
N VAL A 139 25.92 27.47 -16.26
CA VAL A 139 25.17 26.93 -15.11
C VAL A 139 23.74 27.46 -15.10
N ALA A 140 23.57 28.74 -15.43
CA ALA A 140 22.24 29.34 -15.56
C ALA A 140 21.42 28.68 -16.68
N THR A 141 22.02 28.33 -17.82
CA THR A 141 21.27 27.67 -18.90
C THR A 141 20.74 26.30 -18.46
N ILE A 142 21.53 25.53 -17.71
CA ILE A 142 21.11 24.22 -17.19
C ILE A 142 19.95 24.38 -16.19
N LEU A 143 20.11 25.24 -15.19
CA LEU A 143 19.07 25.49 -14.19
C LEU A 143 17.79 26.06 -14.82
N GLY A 144 17.94 26.95 -15.81
CA GLY A 144 16.82 27.56 -16.51
C GLY A 144 16.04 26.52 -17.30
N THR A 145 16.75 25.57 -17.92
CA THR A 145 16.10 24.43 -18.59
C THR A 145 15.32 23.56 -17.60
N VAL A 146 15.87 23.27 -16.41
CA VAL A 146 15.16 22.51 -15.38
C VAL A 146 13.88 23.23 -14.93
N PHE A 147 13.95 24.55 -14.68
CA PHE A 147 12.77 25.34 -14.29
C PHE A 147 11.76 25.51 -15.44
N LEU A 148 12.22 25.59 -16.68
CA LEU A 148 11.35 25.64 -17.86
C LEU A 148 10.50 24.36 -17.98
N PHE A 149 11.10 23.20 -17.69
CA PHE A 149 10.42 21.90 -17.72
C PHE A 149 9.90 21.46 -16.34
N TRP A 150 9.76 22.37 -15.38
CA TRP A 150 9.35 22.05 -14.01
C TRP A 150 8.00 21.30 -13.95
N GLY A 151 7.02 21.71 -14.76
CA GLY A 151 5.71 21.05 -14.83
C GLY A 151 5.76 19.61 -15.37
N VAL A 152 6.80 19.24 -16.13
CA VAL A 152 7.00 17.87 -16.59
C VAL A 152 7.71 17.03 -15.52
N PHE A 153 8.71 17.60 -14.85
CA PHE A 153 9.49 16.88 -13.85
C PHE A 153 8.79 16.70 -12.51
N THR A 154 7.95 17.65 -12.11
CA THR A 154 7.30 17.62 -10.79
C THR A 154 6.39 16.40 -10.60
N PRO A 155 5.50 16.03 -11.56
CA PRO A 155 4.73 14.79 -11.44
C PRO A 155 5.62 13.56 -11.25
N GLN A 156 6.71 13.47 -12.01
CA GLN A 156 7.62 12.32 -11.95
C GLN A 156 8.33 12.24 -10.60
N LEU A 157 8.85 13.36 -10.09
CA LEU A 157 9.52 13.40 -8.80
C LEU A 157 8.55 13.08 -7.66
N GLN A 158 7.32 13.59 -7.70
CA GLN A 158 6.32 13.29 -6.68
C GLN A 158 5.87 11.83 -6.71
N ALA A 159 5.70 11.24 -7.89
CA ALA A 159 5.39 9.81 -8.00
C ALA A 159 6.51 8.95 -7.42
N VAL A 160 7.77 9.23 -7.78
CA VAL A 160 8.94 8.53 -7.22
C VAL A 160 9.02 8.71 -5.70
N GLN A 161 8.74 9.90 -5.19
CA GLN A 161 8.72 10.15 -3.75
C GLN A 161 7.64 9.33 -3.04
N ARG A 162 6.39 9.36 -3.54
CA ARG A 162 5.27 8.59 -2.96
C ARG A 162 5.52 7.09 -3.00
N ASN A 163 6.05 6.59 -4.12
CA ASN A 163 6.44 5.19 -4.26
C ASN A 163 7.55 4.80 -3.29
N TRP A 164 8.51 5.69 -3.05
CA TRP A 164 9.58 5.46 -2.08
C TRP A 164 9.07 5.50 -0.63
N GLU A 165 8.14 6.40 -0.32
CA GLU A 165 7.44 6.49 0.98
C GLU A 165 6.60 5.24 1.24
N PHE A 166 5.92 4.72 0.21
CA PHE A 166 5.16 3.47 0.26
C PHE A 166 6.04 2.28 0.65
N LEU A 167 7.27 2.19 0.09
CA LEU A 167 8.26 1.19 0.51
C LEU A 167 9.00 1.54 1.80
N GLY A 168 8.81 2.74 2.35
CA GLY A 168 9.57 3.25 3.49
C GLY A 168 11.09 3.18 3.30
N GLY A 169 11.56 3.28 2.05
CA GLY A 169 12.97 3.13 1.67
C GLY A 169 13.59 1.75 1.89
N ARG A 170 12.77 0.69 2.01
CA ARG A 170 13.22 -0.68 2.25
C ARG A 170 13.15 -1.51 0.97
N PRO A 171 14.08 -2.46 0.76
CA PRO A 171 13.97 -3.39 -0.35
C PRO A 171 12.85 -4.41 -0.12
N LEU A 172 12.23 -4.89 -1.18
CA LEU A 172 11.33 -6.03 -1.13
C LEU A 172 12.13 -7.32 -0.85
N VAL A 173 11.55 -8.24 -0.09
CA VAL A 173 12.14 -9.54 0.26
C VAL A 173 11.07 -10.60 0.12
N ASP A 174 11.46 -11.74 -0.43
CA ASP A 174 10.55 -12.86 -0.65
C ASP A 174 9.96 -13.39 0.66
N ALA A 175 8.63 -13.45 0.70
CA ALA A 175 7.92 -14.06 1.81
C ALA A 175 8.08 -15.59 1.84
N LEU A 176 8.43 -16.18 0.70
CA LEU A 176 8.58 -17.62 0.46
C LEU A 176 10.03 -18.10 0.54
N GLU A 177 11.02 -17.22 0.34
CA GLU A 177 12.41 -17.61 0.54
C GLU A 177 12.63 -17.89 2.04
N ASP A 178 12.59 -19.17 2.36
CA ASP A 178 13.22 -19.73 3.55
C ASP A 178 14.74 -19.66 3.34
N ASN A 179 15.28 -18.43 3.31
CA ASN A 179 16.63 -18.17 3.81
C ASN A 179 16.61 -18.40 5.32
N GLY A 180 16.21 -19.62 5.70
CA GLY A 180 16.22 -20.07 7.05
C GLY A 180 17.63 -19.93 7.56
N ASP A 181 17.75 -19.55 8.82
CA ASP A 181 18.32 -20.41 9.85
C ASP A 181 19.74 -20.97 9.67
N LYS A 182 20.43 -20.69 8.57
CA LYS A 182 21.85 -20.96 8.39
C LYS A 182 22.67 -19.99 9.26
N ASP A 183 22.12 -18.80 9.54
CA ASP A 183 22.67 -17.87 10.52
C ASP A 183 22.10 -18.08 11.93
N ALA A 184 20.84 -18.51 12.08
CA ALA A 184 20.24 -18.80 13.40
C ALA A 184 20.84 -20.05 14.09
N ARG A 185 21.48 -20.95 13.33
CA ARG A 185 22.29 -22.05 13.90
C ARG A 185 23.57 -21.59 14.60
N ARG A 186 24.00 -20.33 14.47
CA ARG A 186 24.96 -19.72 15.40
C ARG A 186 24.19 -19.00 16.50
N GLY A 187 23.65 -19.81 17.41
CA GLY A 187 22.85 -19.35 18.53
C GLY A 187 23.50 -18.19 19.28
N TRP A 188 22.64 -17.27 19.74
CA TRP A 188 22.82 -16.25 20.78
C TRP A 188 22.59 -14.79 20.37
N PHE A 189 22.32 -14.50 19.10
CA PHE A 189 21.87 -13.16 18.69
C PHE A 189 20.39 -13.15 18.35
N PRO A 190 19.60 -12.18 18.85
CA PRO A 190 18.24 -11.96 18.37
C PRO A 190 18.29 -11.76 16.85
N GLU A 191 17.33 -12.35 16.13
CA GLU A 191 17.22 -12.20 14.69
C GLU A 191 17.41 -10.74 14.30
N PRO A 192 18.32 -10.41 13.36
CA PRO A 192 18.36 -9.06 12.84
C PRO A 192 16.96 -8.79 12.26
N PRO A 193 16.30 -7.67 12.63
CA PRO A 193 15.00 -7.36 12.08
C PRO A 193 15.13 -7.39 10.57
N SER A 194 14.35 -8.26 9.93
CA SER A 194 14.20 -8.35 8.47
C SER A 194 14.16 -6.93 7.93
N ARG A 195 15.23 -6.52 7.25
CA ARG A 195 15.39 -5.13 6.79
C ARG A 195 14.49 -4.82 5.60
N GLY A 196 13.90 -5.83 4.98
CA GLY A 196 13.03 -5.70 3.83
C GLY A 196 11.54 -5.86 4.13
N LEU A 197 10.74 -5.61 3.10
CA LEU A 197 9.28 -5.72 3.12
C LEU A 197 8.85 -7.01 2.40
N CYS A 198 8.02 -7.80 3.06
CA CYS A 198 7.35 -8.95 2.48
C CYS A 198 6.00 -8.50 1.91
N GLY A 199 5.72 -8.85 0.66
CA GLY A 199 4.41 -8.62 0.04
C GLY A 199 3.49 -9.83 0.20
N SER A 200 2.19 -9.55 0.36
CA SER A 200 1.13 -10.55 0.17
C SER A 200 -0.08 -9.91 -0.46
N LEU A 201 -0.81 -10.72 -1.22
CA LEU A 201 -2.15 -10.41 -1.67
C LEU A 201 -3.11 -10.67 -0.50
N PHE A 202 -3.88 -9.65 -0.15
CA PHE A 202 -4.99 -9.73 0.78
C PHE A 202 -6.27 -9.94 -0.01
N LEU A 203 -6.95 -11.03 0.31
CA LEU A 203 -8.28 -11.34 -0.17
C LEU A 203 -9.23 -11.19 1.02
N GLY A 204 -10.30 -10.42 0.85
CA GLY A 204 -11.26 -10.20 1.91
C GLY A 204 -12.56 -9.66 1.36
N ARG A 205 -13.34 -9.02 2.24
CA ARG A 205 -14.61 -8.39 1.91
C ARG A 205 -14.75 -7.02 2.52
N LEU A 206 -15.62 -6.20 1.93
CA LEU A 206 -16.10 -4.97 2.52
C LEU A 206 -16.97 -5.30 3.75
N ASP A 207 -16.49 -5.00 4.95
CA ASP A 207 -17.22 -5.22 6.19
C ASP A 207 -18.18 -4.05 6.46
N ASP A 208 -17.71 -2.83 6.20
CA ASP A 208 -18.42 -1.60 6.51
C ASP A 208 -17.96 -0.46 5.58
N LEU A 209 -18.89 0.37 5.16
CA LEU A 209 -18.70 1.49 4.22
C LEU A 209 -19.49 2.69 4.74
N CYS A 210 -18.79 3.79 5.02
CA CYS A 210 -19.45 5.02 5.42
C CYS A 210 -18.68 6.24 4.93
N VAL A 211 -19.36 7.37 4.83
CA VAL A 211 -18.76 8.66 4.50
C VAL A 211 -18.48 9.40 5.81
N VAL A 212 -17.31 10.02 5.92
CA VAL A 212 -16.88 10.81 7.07
C VAL A 212 -16.27 12.13 6.60
N GLU A 213 -16.44 13.18 7.40
CA GLU A 213 -15.83 14.50 7.10
C GLU A 213 -14.32 14.52 7.40
N TYR A 214 -13.86 13.68 8.32
CA TYR A 214 -12.45 13.59 8.72
C TYR A 214 -12.11 12.19 9.24
N ALA A 215 -10.83 11.81 9.15
CA ALA A 215 -10.36 10.45 9.46
C ALA A 215 -10.58 9.99 10.92
N GLY A 216 -10.80 10.93 11.84
CA GLY A 216 -11.04 10.66 13.26
C GLY A 216 -12.49 10.82 13.69
N ALA A 217 -13.44 10.91 12.75
CA ALA A 217 -14.85 11.08 13.03
C ALA A 217 -15.38 9.96 13.91
N SER A 218 -16.26 10.32 14.84
CA SER A 218 -16.92 9.36 15.72
C SER A 218 -18.06 8.63 14.99
N SER A 219 -18.57 7.55 15.57
CA SER A 219 -19.70 6.80 14.98
C SER A 219 -21.00 7.58 14.84
N GLU A 220 -21.10 8.76 15.46
CA GLU A 220 -22.26 9.65 15.34
C GLU A 220 -22.14 10.61 14.14
N GLU A 221 -20.95 10.71 13.54
CA GLU A 221 -20.62 11.62 12.43
C GLU A 221 -20.35 10.85 11.13
N GLU A 222 -20.88 9.62 11.07
CA GLU A 222 -20.83 8.75 9.90
C GLU A 222 -22.11 8.90 9.10
N PHE A 223 -21.96 9.04 7.80
CA PHE A 223 -23.09 9.12 6.88
C PHE A 223 -23.16 7.87 6.02
N ASP A 224 -24.37 7.45 5.69
CA ASP A 224 -24.60 6.33 4.78
C ASP A 224 -24.23 6.74 3.35
N LEU A 225 -23.63 5.81 2.60
CA LEU A 225 -23.21 6.09 1.22
C LEU A 225 -24.39 6.45 0.30
N GLN A 226 -25.59 5.94 0.61
CA GLN A 226 -26.81 6.21 -0.15
C GLN A 226 -27.28 7.67 -0.04
N ASP A 227 -26.93 8.37 1.04
CA ASP A 227 -27.23 9.80 1.20
C ASP A 227 -26.44 10.67 0.21
N PHE A 228 -25.42 10.10 -0.44
CA PHE A 228 -24.54 10.74 -1.41
C PHE A 228 -24.79 10.26 -2.85
N ALA A 229 -25.97 9.71 -3.16
CA ALA A 229 -26.27 9.17 -4.49
C ALA A 229 -26.14 10.18 -5.65
N ASP A 230 -26.27 11.48 -5.38
CA ASP A 230 -26.08 12.58 -6.34
C ASP A 230 -24.73 13.31 -6.17
N TYR A 231 -23.82 12.77 -5.36
CA TYR A 231 -22.49 13.34 -5.15
C TYR A 231 -21.66 13.32 -6.42
N THR A 232 -20.99 14.44 -6.68
CA THR A 232 -19.90 14.52 -7.65
C THR A 232 -18.73 15.25 -7.00
N MET A 233 -17.50 14.89 -7.35
CA MET A 233 -16.32 15.56 -6.78
C MET A 233 -16.28 17.07 -7.11
N GLU A 234 -16.96 17.51 -8.17
CA GLU A 234 -17.05 18.93 -8.53
C GLU A 234 -18.01 19.71 -7.63
N THR A 235 -19.05 19.06 -7.14
CA THR A 235 -20.10 19.65 -6.30
C THR A 235 -19.92 19.37 -4.81
N ASP A 236 -18.75 18.89 -4.40
CA ASP A 236 -18.44 18.63 -2.98
C ASP A 236 -18.60 19.92 -2.16
N GLU A 237 -19.70 20.00 -1.40
CA GLU A 237 -20.03 21.17 -0.59
C GLU A 237 -19.03 21.36 0.56
N LEU A 238 -18.59 20.26 1.19
CA LEU A 238 -17.64 20.30 2.29
C LEU A 238 -16.30 20.86 1.81
N GLU A 239 -15.82 20.45 0.64
CA GLU A 239 -14.60 20.99 0.05
C GLU A 239 -14.75 22.46 -0.31
N GLN A 240 -15.93 22.88 -0.78
CA GLN A 240 -16.19 24.28 -1.07
C GLN A 240 -16.18 25.17 0.17
N TYR A 241 -16.74 24.71 1.29
CA TYR A 241 -16.85 25.48 2.53
C TYR A 241 -15.59 25.40 3.41
N THR A 242 -15.02 24.22 3.56
CA THR A 242 -13.92 23.96 4.50
C THR A 242 -12.56 23.83 3.82
N GLY A 243 -12.53 23.52 2.53
CA GLY A 243 -11.32 23.17 1.78
C GLY A 243 -10.92 21.70 1.92
N ASN A 244 -11.64 20.89 2.70
CA ASN A 244 -11.41 19.45 2.84
C ASN A 244 -12.55 18.67 2.17
N PRO A 245 -12.26 17.64 1.37
CA PRO A 245 -13.29 16.83 0.75
C PRO A 245 -13.90 15.83 1.73
N TYR A 246 -15.09 15.32 1.41
CA TYR A 246 -15.62 14.14 2.08
C TYR A 246 -14.67 12.95 1.88
N LEU A 247 -14.57 12.09 2.91
CA LEU A 247 -13.76 10.88 2.87
C LEU A 247 -14.67 9.66 2.93
N LEU A 248 -14.41 8.68 2.07
CA LEU A 248 -14.92 7.34 2.22
C LEU A 248 -14.06 6.58 3.23
N ARG A 249 -14.69 6.05 4.26
CA ARG A 249 -14.09 5.09 5.18
C ARG A 249 -14.51 3.69 4.81
N VAL A 250 -13.52 2.86 4.55
CA VAL A 250 -13.71 1.46 4.15
C VAL A 250 -13.11 0.55 5.19
N ARG A 251 -13.92 -0.32 5.78
CA ARG A 251 -13.45 -1.40 6.63
C ARG A 251 -13.43 -2.69 5.83
N LEU A 252 -12.29 -3.34 5.81
CA LEU A 252 -12.11 -4.66 5.22
C LEU A 252 -12.07 -5.70 6.33
N ALA A 253 -12.71 -6.83 6.12
CA ALA A 253 -12.58 -7.99 6.97
C ALA A 253 -12.18 -9.21 6.15
N ASP A 254 -11.49 -10.15 6.80
CA ASP A 254 -11.28 -11.49 6.26
C ASP A 254 -12.02 -12.54 7.10
N LEU A 255 -12.05 -13.80 6.62
CA LEU A 255 -12.64 -14.91 7.37
C LEU A 255 -11.94 -15.21 8.71
N GLN A 256 -10.72 -14.70 8.94
CA GLN A 256 -9.99 -14.87 10.18
C GLN A 256 -10.33 -13.79 11.23
N GLY A 257 -11.16 -12.81 10.87
CA GLY A 257 -11.53 -11.69 11.73
C GLY A 257 -10.44 -10.62 11.85
N ARG A 258 -9.46 -10.58 10.94
CA ARG A 258 -8.58 -9.43 10.78
C ARG A 258 -9.37 -8.32 10.12
N GLN A 259 -9.22 -7.12 10.68
CA GLN A 259 -9.87 -5.93 10.16
C GLN A 259 -8.81 -4.92 9.73
N LEU A 260 -9.02 -4.33 8.56
CA LEU A 260 -8.25 -3.21 8.05
C LEU A 260 -9.19 -2.04 7.84
N GLN A 261 -8.71 -0.83 8.07
CA GLN A 261 -9.48 0.39 7.83
C GLN A 261 -8.67 1.32 6.95
N VAL A 262 -9.30 1.81 5.89
CA VAL A 262 -8.72 2.74 4.93
C VAL A 262 -9.64 3.94 4.79
N HIS A 263 -9.03 5.12 4.67
CA HIS A 263 -9.72 6.33 4.27
C HIS A 263 -9.24 6.70 2.87
N ALA A 264 -10.18 7.06 2.01
CA ALA A 264 -9.90 7.62 0.70
C ALA A 264 -10.82 8.82 0.45
N ARG A 265 -10.41 9.78 -0.38
CA ARG A 265 -11.32 10.84 -0.82
C ARG A 265 -12.55 10.25 -1.52
N LEU A 266 -13.74 10.70 -1.14
CA LEU A 266 -14.99 10.28 -1.77
C LEU A 266 -14.98 10.59 -3.27
N SER A 267 -15.49 9.65 -4.06
CA SER A 267 -15.58 9.74 -5.52
C SER A 267 -16.93 9.19 -5.95
N GLU A 268 -17.49 9.73 -7.03
CA GLU A 268 -18.70 9.19 -7.67
C GLU A 268 -18.54 7.72 -8.10
N GLU A 269 -17.31 7.28 -8.40
CA GLU A 269 -16.97 5.88 -8.73
C GLU A 269 -17.21 4.91 -7.57
N TYR A 270 -17.33 5.41 -6.33
CA TYR A 270 -17.47 4.59 -5.14
C TYR A 270 -18.92 4.39 -4.73
N LEU A 271 -19.89 5.09 -5.35
CA LEU A 271 -21.28 5.08 -4.93
C LEU A 271 -21.98 3.73 -5.14
N ASP A 272 -21.50 2.92 -6.07
CA ASP A 272 -22.01 1.58 -6.35
C ASP A 272 -21.43 0.51 -5.41
N LEU A 273 -20.60 0.88 -4.42
CA LEU A 273 -20.04 -0.06 -3.46
C LEU A 273 -21.09 -0.50 -2.43
N GLU A 274 -21.16 -1.80 -2.19
CA GLU A 274 -22.01 -2.38 -1.15
C GLU A 274 -21.17 -3.20 -0.16
N PRO A 275 -21.61 -3.30 1.11
CA PRO A 275 -21.02 -4.26 2.05
C PRO A 275 -21.04 -5.69 1.49
N ASP A 276 -20.18 -6.54 2.01
CA ASP A 276 -19.94 -7.94 1.62
C ASP A 276 -19.37 -8.16 0.20
N MET A 277 -19.12 -7.11 -0.60
CA MET A 277 -18.39 -7.25 -1.87
C MET A 277 -16.94 -7.72 -1.65
N GLU A 278 -16.43 -8.55 -2.57
CA GLU A 278 -15.07 -9.05 -2.49
C GLU A 278 -14.04 -7.99 -2.79
N VAL A 279 -12.91 -8.05 -2.09
CA VAL A 279 -11.81 -7.12 -2.29
C VAL A 279 -10.47 -7.83 -2.43
N VAL A 280 -9.61 -7.21 -3.22
CA VAL A 280 -8.22 -7.60 -3.41
C VAL A 280 -7.34 -6.40 -3.13
N SER A 281 -6.30 -6.57 -2.32
CA SER A 281 -5.33 -5.51 -2.06
C SER A 281 -3.94 -6.08 -1.84
N LEU A 282 -2.90 -5.30 -2.09
CA LEU A 282 -1.53 -5.67 -1.76
C LEU A 282 -1.14 -5.11 -0.38
N LEU A 283 -0.69 -6.01 0.50
CA LEU A 283 -0.15 -5.68 1.82
C LEU A 283 1.37 -5.84 1.82
N LEU A 284 2.06 -4.83 2.34
CA LEU A 284 3.48 -4.89 2.65
C LEU A 284 3.68 -4.96 4.16
N SER A 285 4.45 -5.95 4.63
CA SER A 285 4.76 -6.14 6.05
C SER A 285 6.26 -6.25 6.29
N LYS A 286 6.71 -5.85 7.49
CA LYS A 286 8.09 -6.09 7.96
C LYS A 286 8.31 -7.54 8.40
N SER A 287 7.24 -8.31 8.55
CA SER A 287 7.25 -9.66 9.09
C SER A 287 6.58 -10.62 8.12
N LYS A 288 7.15 -11.82 7.99
CA LYS A 288 6.58 -12.91 7.17
C LYS A 288 5.23 -13.41 7.67
N ARG A 289 4.85 -13.06 8.91
CA ARG A 289 3.58 -13.43 9.55
C ARG A 289 2.52 -12.33 9.42
N PHE A 290 2.86 -11.17 8.83
CA PHE A 290 1.96 -10.04 8.63
C PHE A 290 1.35 -9.49 9.94
N ASP A 291 2.04 -9.62 11.06
CA ASP A 291 1.67 -9.04 12.36
C ASP A 291 2.01 -7.54 12.45
N GLN A 292 2.92 -7.06 11.60
CA GLN A 292 3.32 -5.66 11.53
C GLN A 292 3.11 -5.12 10.11
N LEU A 293 1.97 -4.49 9.86
CA LEU A 293 1.71 -3.81 8.60
C LEU A 293 2.68 -2.64 8.41
N ALA A 294 3.26 -2.53 7.22
CA ALA A 294 4.14 -1.44 6.85
C ALA A 294 3.45 -0.49 5.87
N ALA A 295 2.78 -1.04 4.87
CA ALA A 295 2.01 -0.30 3.89
C ALA A 295 0.88 -1.16 3.31
N LEU A 296 -0.14 -0.49 2.78
CA LEU A 296 -1.33 -1.06 2.16
C LEU A 296 -1.58 -0.28 0.87
N SER A 297 -1.70 -0.99 -0.24
CA SER A 297 -2.00 -0.39 -1.54
C SER A 297 -3.46 0.11 -1.63
N ASP A 298 -3.84 0.62 -2.79
CA ASP A 298 -5.25 0.73 -3.17
C ASP A 298 -5.94 -0.64 -3.16
N ILE A 299 -7.25 -0.60 -2.93
CA ILE A 299 -8.12 -1.77 -2.81
C ILE A 299 -8.88 -1.91 -4.12
N PHE A 300 -8.81 -3.07 -4.75
CA PHE A 300 -9.58 -3.38 -5.94
C PHE A 300 -10.84 -4.16 -5.58
N VAL A 301 -11.99 -3.74 -6.10
CA VAL A 301 -13.29 -4.39 -5.93
C VAL A 301 -13.73 -4.96 -7.29
N PRO A 302 -13.55 -6.27 -7.55
CA PRO A 302 -13.81 -6.84 -8.87
C PRO A 302 -15.26 -6.73 -9.34
N ALA A 303 -16.23 -6.79 -8.42
CA ALA A 303 -17.66 -6.75 -8.74
C ALA A 303 -18.08 -5.47 -9.49
N VAL A 304 -17.48 -4.33 -9.11
CA VAL A 304 -17.75 -3.01 -9.71
C VAL A 304 -16.58 -2.46 -10.54
N GLN A 305 -15.47 -3.20 -10.62
CA GLN A 305 -14.23 -2.81 -11.30
C GLN A 305 -13.64 -1.47 -10.81
N THR A 306 -13.79 -1.20 -9.51
CA THR A 306 -13.40 0.07 -8.89
C THR A 306 -12.14 -0.10 -8.04
N TYR A 307 -11.26 0.91 -8.08
CA TYR A 307 -10.07 0.99 -7.23
C TYR A 307 -10.28 2.07 -6.16
N ILE A 308 -10.28 1.66 -4.89
CA ILE A 308 -10.43 2.54 -3.74
C ILE A 308 -9.04 2.92 -3.23
N GLY A 309 -8.74 4.21 -3.31
CA GLY A 309 -7.51 4.76 -2.73
C GLY A 309 -7.25 6.19 -3.20
N ASP A 310 -6.42 6.91 -2.45
CA ASP A 310 -6.04 8.29 -2.79
C ASP A 310 -5.02 8.32 -3.94
N TYR A 311 -4.11 7.35 -3.96
CA TYR A 311 -3.03 7.26 -4.92
C TYR A 311 -2.94 5.84 -5.50
N PRO A 312 -2.85 5.70 -6.85
CA PRO A 312 -2.80 4.39 -7.48
C PRO A 312 -1.40 3.79 -7.33
N TYR A 313 -1.25 2.86 -6.38
CA TYR A 313 -0.02 2.10 -6.19
C TYR A 313 -0.03 0.82 -7.01
N LEU A 314 -1.20 0.25 -7.29
CA LEU A 314 -1.34 -0.97 -8.09
C LEU A 314 -1.29 -0.69 -9.60
N HIS A 315 -0.66 -1.61 -10.32
CA HIS A 315 -0.79 -1.76 -11.75
C HIS A 315 -2.15 -2.41 -12.05
N ARG A 316 -3.11 -1.60 -12.49
CA ARG A 316 -4.48 -2.07 -12.78
C ARG A 316 -4.51 -3.29 -13.69
N ASN A 317 -3.85 -3.18 -14.84
CA ASN A 317 -3.72 -4.28 -15.80
C ASN A 317 -3.05 -5.52 -15.20
N GLY A 318 -2.08 -5.35 -14.29
CA GLY A 318 -1.39 -6.46 -13.65
C GLY A 318 -2.30 -7.25 -12.72
N ILE A 319 -3.10 -6.56 -11.90
CA ILE A 319 -4.10 -7.18 -11.01
C ILE A 319 -5.22 -7.83 -11.81
N GLU A 320 -5.74 -7.15 -12.84
CA GLU A 320 -6.80 -7.69 -13.70
C GLU A 320 -6.34 -8.95 -14.43
N ASN A 321 -5.12 -8.96 -14.98
CA ASN A 321 -4.55 -10.14 -15.62
C ASN A 321 -4.32 -11.27 -14.61
N LEU A 322 -3.79 -10.97 -13.42
CA LEU A 322 -3.56 -11.96 -12.37
C LEU A 322 -4.86 -12.66 -11.96
N LEU A 323 -5.95 -11.90 -11.80
CA LEU A 323 -7.26 -12.46 -11.47
C LEU A 323 -7.90 -13.23 -12.63
N ALA A 324 -7.59 -12.86 -13.88
CA ALA A 324 -8.10 -13.55 -15.07
C ALA A 324 -7.32 -14.82 -15.42
N GLU A 325 -6.04 -14.89 -15.06
CA GLU A 325 -5.15 -16.02 -15.37
C GLU A 325 -5.16 -17.09 -14.26
N ASP A 326 -5.36 -16.70 -13.00
CA ASP A 326 -5.29 -17.60 -11.85
C ASP A 326 -6.68 -17.91 -11.25
N ASP A 327 -7.26 -19.01 -11.72
CA ASP A 327 -8.53 -19.54 -11.20
C ASP A 327 -8.44 -19.87 -9.69
N GLU A 328 -7.27 -20.21 -9.14
CA GLU A 328 -7.15 -20.54 -7.71
C GLU A 328 -7.34 -19.28 -6.85
N ILE A 329 -6.77 -18.15 -7.26
CA ILE A 329 -6.94 -16.86 -6.57
C ILE A 329 -8.39 -16.40 -6.67
N TRP A 330 -9.01 -16.54 -7.84
CA TRP A 330 -10.42 -16.20 -8.03
C TRP A 330 -11.33 -17.06 -7.15
N ASN A 331 -11.11 -18.37 -7.11
CA ASN A 331 -11.87 -19.28 -6.26
C ASN A 331 -11.66 -19.00 -4.77
N ALA A 332 -10.43 -18.66 -4.36
CA ALA A 332 -10.14 -18.26 -2.97
C ALA A 332 -10.88 -16.97 -2.59
N LEU A 333 -10.93 -16.00 -3.49
CA LEU A 333 -11.67 -14.76 -3.30
C LEU A 333 -13.18 -15.03 -3.14
N GLN A 334 -13.77 -15.85 -4.02
CA GLN A 334 -15.18 -16.25 -3.92
C GLN A 334 -15.46 -17.06 -2.65
N GLN A 335 -14.50 -17.85 -2.17
CA GLN A 335 -14.63 -18.58 -0.92
C GLN A 335 -14.67 -17.64 0.30
N GLU A 336 -13.89 -16.56 0.29
CA GLU A 336 -13.99 -15.51 1.31
C GLU A 336 -15.36 -14.81 1.26
N ALA A 337 -15.96 -14.66 0.08
CA ALA A 337 -17.31 -14.11 -0.11
C ALA A 337 -18.42 -15.03 0.39
N GLY A 338 -18.38 -16.31 0.02
CA GLY A 338 -19.41 -17.30 0.35
C GLY A 338 -19.36 -17.83 1.80
N GLY A 339 -18.38 -17.38 2.59
CA GLY A 339 -18.14 -17.85 3.95
C GLY A 339 -18.95 -17.18 5.05
N ALA A 340 -19.92 -16.32 4.73
CA ALA A 340 -20.83 -15.78 5.74
C ALA A 340 -21.56 -16.93 6.46
N PRO A 341 -21.44 -17.08 7.79
CA PRO A 341 -22.28 -18.02 8.50
C PRO A 341 -23.73 -17.55 8.37
N GLU A 342 -24.61 -18.39 7.84
CA GLU A 342 -26.04 -18.28 8.16
C GLU A 342 -26.15 -18.31 9.68
N VAL A 343 -26.35 -17.13 10.28
CA VAL A 343 -26.73 -17.01 11.68
C VAL A 343 -28.23 -17.29 11.72
N GLU A 344 -28.58 -18.57 11.86
CA GLU A 344 -29.92 -19.03 12.28
C GLU A 344 -30.25 -18.60 13.72
#